data_AF-A0AAP0JB78-F1
#
_entry.id   AF-A0AAP0JB78-F1
#
_cell.length_a   1.000
_cell.length_b   1.000
_cell.length_c   1.000
_cell.angle_alpha   90.00
_cell.angle_beta   90.00
_cell.angle_gamma   90.00
#
_symmetry.space_group_name_H-M   'P 1'
#
loop_
_entity.id
_entity.type
_entity.pdbx_description
1 polymer ?
#
loop_
_entity_poly.entity_id
_entity_poly.type
_entity_poly.pdbx_seq_one_letter_code
_entity_poly.pdbx_strand_id
1 'polypeptide(L)'
;MPPCNIYSFNDLVSLWEKKIGKTLEKSFIPENTLLKDIKEGQIPVNFILALGHSTFVKGDQTNFEIKPSFGVEASQLYPDVKCTTVYEYLDQFV
;
A
#
# COMPACT_ATOMS: atom_id res chain seq x y z
N MET A 1 -7.04 -2.25 -10.55
CA MET A 1 -6.17 -3.25 -9.90
C MET A 1 -7.00 -4.50 -9.68
N PRO A 2 -6.39 -5.71 -9.68
CA PRO A 2 -7.07 -6.92 -9.26
C PRO A 2 -7.70 -6.70 -7.88
N PRO A 3 -9.03 -6.87 -7.71
CA PRO A 3 -9.71 -6.57 -6.45
C PRO A 3 -9.12 -7.30 -5.24
N CYS A 4 -8.53 -8.48 -5.46
CA CYS A 4 -7.87 -9.27 -4.42
C CYS A 4 -6.58 -8.68 -3.86
N ASN A 5 -6.03 -7.62 -4.46
CA ASN A 5 -4.76 -6.99 -4.06
C ASN A 5 -4.91 -5.53 -3.63
N ILE A 6 -6.15 -5.07 -3.39
CA ILE A 6 -6.43 -3.72 -2.88
C ILE A 6 -6.64 -3.82 -1.37
N TYR A 7 -5.73 -3.23 -0.60
CA TYR A 7 -5.74 -3.28 0.86
C TYR A 7 -5.40 -1.93 1.47
N SER A 8 -5.99 -1.60 2.61
CA SER A 8 -5.41 -0.58 3.49
C SER A 8 -4.17 -1.14 4.21
N PHE A 9 -3.31 -0.28 4.73
CA PHE A 9 -2.17 -0.72 5.54
C PHE A 9 -2.61 -1.51 6.78
N ASN A 10 -3.76 -1.18 7.38
CA ASN A 10 -4.31 -1.91 8.51
C ASN A 10 -4.76 -3.33 8.13
N ASP A 11 -5.32 -3.52 6.93
CA ASP A 11 -5.68 -4.84 6.43
C ASP A 11 -4.43 -5.68 6.17
N LEU A 12 -3.38 -5.07 5.60
CA LEU A 12 -2.08 -5.73 5.39
C LEU A 12 -1.45 -6.18 6.71
N VAL A 13 -1.45 -5.32 7.74
CA VAL A 13 -0.96 -5.69 9.07
C VAL A 13 -1.79 -6.83 9.66
N SER A 14 -3.11 -6.78 9.54
CA SER A 14 -3.99 -7.85 10.03
C SER A 14 -3.75 -9.18 9.32
N LEU A 15 -3.52 -9.17 8.00
CA LEU A 15 -3.14 -10.37 7.24
C LEU A 15 -1.80 -10.93 7.71
N TRP A 16 -0.83 -10.05 7.98
CA TRP A 16 0.48 -10.45 8.45
C TRP A 16 0.44 -11.04 9.86
N GLU A 17 -0.24 -10.38 10.81
CA GLU A 17 -0.45 -10.87 12.18
C GLU A 17 -1.09 -12.27 12.20
N LYS A 18 -2.07 -12.50 11.30
CA LYS A 18 -2.69 -13.83 11.11
C LYS A 18 -1.67 -14.89 10.67
N LYS A 19 -0.75 -14.55 9.77
CA LYS A 19 0.26 -15.50 9.26
C LYS A 19 1.33 -15.83 10.29
N ILE A 20 1.83 -14.83 11.01
CA ILE A 20 2.89 -15.04 12.01
C ILE A 20 2.36 -15.50 13.38
N GLY A 21 1.03 -15.54 13.56
CA GLY A 21 0.37 -15.94 14.81
C GLY A 21 0.66 -15.02 15.99
N LYS A 22 0.99 -13.74 15.73
CA LYS A 22 1.39 -12.76 16.76
C LYS A 22 0.77 -11.40 16.45
N THR A 23 0.37 -10.72 17.52
CA THR A 23 -0.05 -9.32 17.45
C THR A 23 1.19 -8.41 17.50
N LEU A 24 1.28 -7.49 16.55
CA LEU A 24 2.30 -6.46 16.47
C LEU A 24 1.90 -5.25 17.31
N GLU A 25 2.89 -4.62 17.93
CA GLU A 25 2.72 -3.28 18.49
C GLU A 25 2.54 -2.28 17.34
N LYS A 26 1.53 -1.41 17.46
CA LYS A 26 1.14 -0.46 16.41
C LYS A 26 1.33 0.96 16.90
N SER A 27 2.08 1.77 16.16
CA SER A 27 2.18 3.21 16.35
C SER A 27 1.51 3.94 15.20
N PHE A 28 0.70 4.96 15.50
CA PHE A 28 0.06 5.80 14.49
C PHE A 28 0.77 7.16 14.44
N ILE A 29 1.25 7.52 13.25
CA ILE A 29 1.98 8.77 13.03
C ILE A 29 1.03 9.78 12.37
N PRO A 30 0.75 10.94 12.99
CA PRO A 30 -0.05 11.99 12.37
C PRO A 30 0.62 12.54 11.10
N GLU A 31 -0.19 12.91 10.10
CA GLU A 31 0.32 13.46 8.83
C GLU A 31 1.26 14.65 9.04
N ASN A 32 0.93 15.58 9.95
CA ASN A 32 1.76 16.77 10.20
C ASN A 32 3.16 16.42 10.72
N THR A 33 3.27 15.36 11.53
CA THR A 33 4.56 14.85 12.01
C THR A 33 5.36 14.29 10.84
N LEU A 34 4.74 13.45 10.01
CA LEU A 34 5.38 12.88 8.82
C LEU A 34 5.84 13.96 7.83
N LEU A 35 5.04 15.00 7.60
CA LEU A 35 5.40 16.14 6.74
C LEU A 35 6.62 16.92 7.26
N LYS A 36 6.73 17.05 8.59
CA LYS A 36 7.91 17.65 9.23
C LYS A 36 9.14 16.77 8.98
N ASP A 37 9.02 15.47 9.20
CA ASP A 37 10.10 14.51 9.01
C ASP A 37 10.58 14.45 7.55
N ILE A 38 9.67 14.57 6.58
CA ILE A 38 10.00 14.70 5.14
C ILE A 38 10.82 15.98 4.89
N LYS A 39 10.40 17.11 5.46
CA LYS A 39 11.07 18.40 5.25
C LYS A 39 12.47 18.44 5.86
N GLU A 40 12.65 17.82 7.02
CA GLU A 40 13.91 17.84 7.79
C GLU A 40 14.83 16.66 7.44
N GLY A 41 14.30 15.60 6.82
CA GLY A 41 15.03 14.40 6.48
C GLY A 41 16.10 14.60 5.39
N GLN A 42 17.19 13.84 5.50
CA GLN A 42 18.24 13.78 4.48
C GLN A 42 17.88 12.79 3.36
N ILE A 43 18.50 12.95 2.19
CA ILE A 43 18.39 11.96 1.11
C ILE A 43 19.13 10.68 1.54
N PRO A 44 18.55 9.48 1.30
CA PRO A 44 17.29 9.22 0.60
C PRO A 44 16.04 9.11 1.50
N VAL A 45 16.18 9.32 2.80
CA VAL A 45 15.11 9.09 3.79
C VAL A 45 13.89 9.99 3.53
N ASN A 46 14.10 11.29 3.29
CA ASN A 46 13.00 12.21 2.98
C ASN A 46 12.17 11.78 1.77
N PHE A 47 12.83 11.26 0.74
CA PHE A 47 12.19 10.77 -0.48
C PHE A 47 11.35 9.52 -0.21
N ILE A 48 11.89 8.57 0.57
CA ILE A 48 11.14 7.37 0.98
C ILE A 48 9.91 7.76 1.81
N LEU A 49 10.05 8.69 2.74
CA LEU A 49 8.93 9.21 3.54
C LEU A 49 7.89 9.93 2.67
N ALA A 50 8.31 10.70 1.67
CA ALA A 50 7.39 11.37 0.74
C ALA A 50 6.61 10.36 -0.12
N LEU A 51 7.26 9.30 -0.60
CA LEU A 51 6.58 8.20 -1.30
C LEU A 51 5.59 7.48 -0.38
N GLY A 52 5.98 7.23 0.88
CA GLY A 52 5.11 6.65 1.90
C GLY A 52 3.90 7.54 2.20
N HIS A 53 4.08 8.86 2.28
CA HIS A 53 3.01 9.83 2.49
C HIS A 53 2.00 9.84 1.32
N SER A 54 2.49 9.93 0.08
CA SER A 54 1.63 9.84 -1.12
C SER A 54 0.83 8.53 -1.16
N THR A 55 1.49 7.41 -0.85
CA THR A 55 0.87 6.07 -0.92
C THR A 55 -0.12 5.82 0.23
N PHE A 56 0.28 6.03 1.48
CA PHE A 56 -0.46 5.57 2.66
C PHE A 56 -1.30 6.64 3.34
N VAL A 57 -1.05 7.93 3.08
CA VAL A 57 -1.82 9.04 3.67
C VAL A 57 -2.72 9.71 2.64
N LYS A 58 -2.19 10.04 1.46
CA LYS A 58 -2.99 10.62 0.37
C LYS A 58 -3.76 9.57 -0.43
N GLY A 59 -3.28 8.33 -0.44
CA GLY A 59 -3.93 7.23 -1.13
C GLY A 59 -3.87 7.40 -2.65
N ASP A 60 -2.81 7.99 -3.19
CA ASP A 60 -2.70 8.38 -4.60
C ASP A 60 -2.79 7.20 -5.58
N GLN A 61 -2.72 5.96 -5.09
CA GLN A 61 -2.94 4.76 -5.90
C GLN A 61 -4.43 4.47 -6.17
N THR A 62 -5.34 4.96 -5.31
CA THR A 62 -6.77 4.59 -5.34
C THR A 62 -7.73 5.75 -5.06
N ASN A 63 -7.24 6.98 -4.86
CA ASN A 63 -8.06 8.14 -4.52
C ASN A 63 -8.77 8.79 -5.74
N PHE A 64 -8.75 8.13 -6.89
CA PHE A 64 -9.41 8.57 -8.11
C PHE A 64 -10.04 7.39 -8.86
N GLU A 65 -11.02 7.70 -9.71
CA GLU A 65 -11.65 6.72 -10.59
C GLU A 65 -11.00 6.75 -11.97
N ILE A 66 -10.63 5.58 -12.49
CA ILE A 66 -10.11 5.44 -13.85
C ILE A 66 -11.26 5.63 -14.85
N LYS A 67 -11.15 6.65 -15.71
CA LYS A 67 -12.11 6.88 -16.80
C LYS A 67 -11.54 6.41 -18.13
N PRO A 68 -12.38 5.87 -19.05
CA PRO A 68 -11.94 5.42 -20.37
C PRO A 68 -11.20 6.49 -21.19
N SER A 69 -11.44 7.78 -20.90
CA SER A 69 -10.80 8.91 -21.58
C SER A 69 -9.30 9.02 -21.33
N PHE A 70 -8.77 8.42 -20.26
CA PHE A 70 -7.35 8.54 -19.89
C PHE A 70 -6.69 7.24 -19.44
N GLY A 71 -7.46 6.19 -19.17
CA GLY A 71 -6.88 4.94 -18.69
C GLY A 71 -7.84 3.77 -18.76
N VAL A 72 -7.25 2.60 -18.60
CA VAL A 72 -7.90 1.29 -18.59
C VAL A 72 -7.27 0.46 -17.48
N GLU A 73 -8.01 -0.54 -16.99
CA GLU A 73 -7.57 -1.38 -15.88
C GLU A 73 -7.06 -2.73 -16.41
N ALA A 74 -5.85 -3.12 -16.03
CA ALA A 74 -5.18 -4.29 -16.59
C ALA A 74 -5.88 -5.63 -16.28
N SER A 75 -6.44 -5.81 -15.08
CA SER A 75 -7.17 -7.04 -14.73
C SER A 75 -8.50 -7.19 -15.47
N GLN A 76 -9.11 -6.09 -15.93
CA GLN A 76 -10.26 -6.11 -16.84
C GLN A 76 -9.86 -6.43 -18.28
N LEU A 77 -8.69 -5.96 -18.73
CA LEU A 77 -8.18 -6.24 -20.08
C LEU A 77 -7.66 -7.66 -20.25
N TYR A 78 -7.07 -8.22 -19.20
CA TYR A 78 -6.42 -9.53 -19.22
C TYR A 78 -6.96 -10.43 -18.10
N PRO A 79 -8.26 -10.78 -18.12
CA PRO A 79 -8.89 -11.53 -17.03
C PRO A 79 -8.31 -12.95 -16.85
N ASP A 80 -7.67 -13.51 -17.88
CA ASP A 80 -7.05 -14.83 -17.84
C ASP A 80 -5.69 -14.84 -17.13
N VAL A 81 -5.09 -13.67 -16.90
CA VAL A 81 -3.82 -13.55 -16.19
C VAL A 81 -4.06 -13.67 -14.69
N LYS A 82 -3.60 -14.79 -14.11
CA LYS A 82 -3.68 -15.02 -12.67
C LYS A 82 -2.66 -14.16 -11.94
N CYS A 83 -3.14 -13.24 -11.10
CA CYS A 83 -2.28 -12.50 -10.18
C CYS A 83 -2.02 -13.30 -8.91
N THR A 84 -0.76 -13.33 -8.46
CA THR A 84 -0.46 -13.76 -7.09
C THR A 84 -1.09 -12.78 -6.11
N THR A 85 -1.85 -13.29 -5.15
CA THR A 85 -2.48 -12.46 -4.14
C THR A 85 -1.46 -11.98 -3.11
N VAL A 86 -1.73 -10.86 -2.42
CA VAL A 86 -0.88 -10.44 -1.29
C VAL A 86 -0.80 -11.53 -0.23
N TYR A 87 -1.91 -12.23 0.03
CA TYR A 87 -1.92 -13.34 0.99
C TYR A 87 -0.97 -14.48 0.58
N GLU A 88 -0.99 -14.91 -0.68
CA GLU A 88 -0.05 -15.94 -1.17
C GLU A 88 1.39 -15.44 -1.19
N TYR A 89 1.62 -14.18 -1.58
CA TYR A 89 2.97 -13.61 -1.63
C TYR A 89 3.63 -13.58 -0.25
N LEU A 90 2.86 -13.25 0.79
CA LEU A 90 3.35 -13.21 2.16
C LEU A 90 3.78 -14.60 2.70
N ASP A 91 3.33 -15.72 2.10
CA ASP A 91 3.80 -17.07 2.49
C ASP A 91 5.31 -17.28 2.26
N GLN A 92 5.95 -16.46 1.43
CA GLN A 92 7.40 -16.56 1.18
C GLN A 92 8.26 -16.10 2.36
N PHE A 93 7.67 -15.43 3.36
CA PHE A 93 8.38 -14.79 4.46
C PHE A 93 8.12 -15.43 5.83
N VAL A 94 7.36 -16.53 5.87
CA VAL A 94 6.86 -17.18 7.09
C VAL A 94 7.35 -18.61 7.18
#